data_AF-A0A346PBE7-F1
#
_entry.id   AF-A0A346PBE7-F1
#
_cell.length_a   1.000
_cell.length_b   1.000
_cell.length_c   1.000
_cell.angle_alpha   90.00
_cell.angle_beta   90.00
_cell.angle_gamma   90.00
#
_symmetry.space_group_name_H-M   'P 1'
#
loop_
_entity.id
_entity.type
_entity.pdbx_description
1 polymer ?
#
loop_
_entity_poly.entity_id
_entity_poly.type
_entity_poly.pdbx_seq_one_letter_code
_entity_poly.pdbx_strand_id
1 'polypeptide(L)' 'MHWNARTVLRAFLLLGGLAVLVSGLVGEETLTAGIGAVAVVLGVVGLAAEWNESAA' A
#
# COMPACT_ATOMS: atom_id res chain seq x y z
N MET A 1 10.31 3.45 -14.86
CA MET A 1 10.31 3.22 -13.40
C MET A 1 11.68 2.70 -12.97
N HIS A 2 12.48 3.55 -12.31
CA HIS A 2 13.68 3.10 -11.60
C HIS A 2 13.26 2.55 -10.24
N TRP A 3 13.59 1.29 -9.93
CA TRP A 3 13.31 0.70 -8.62
C TRP A 3 14.20 1.33 -7.55
N ASN A 4 13.75 2.45 -6.99
CA ASN A 4 14.42 3.15 -5.90
C ASN A 4 13.85 2.68 -4.56
N ALA A 5 14.57 2.96 -3.46
CA ALA A 5 14.13 2.62 -2.11
C ALA A 5 12.70 3.14 -1.79
N ARG A 6 12.32 4.28 -2.39
CA ARG A 6 10.98 4.86 -2.27
C ARG A 6 9.89 4.00 -2.94
N THR A 7 10.16 3.49 -4.14
CA THR A 7 9.25 2.58 -4.88
C THR A 7 9.05 1.29 -4.10
N VAL A 8 10.14 0.73 -3.56
CA VAL A 8 10.11 -0.49 -2.73
C VAL A 8 9.27 -0.27 -1.47
N LEU A 9 9.46 0.85 -0.77
CA LEU A 9 8.65 1.18 0.40
C LEU A 9 7.16 1.30 0.07
N ARG A 10 6.81 1.95 -1.06
CA ARG A 10 5.41 2.10 -1.49
C ARG A 10 4.79 0.76 -1.87
N ALA A 11 5.55 -0.11 -2.55
CA ALA A 11 5.11 -1.47 -2.87
C ALA A 11 4.97 -2.33 -1.60
N PHE A 12 5.84 -2.15 -0.62
CA PHE A 12 5.73 -2.78 0.69
C PHE A 12 4.48 -2.32 1.45
N LEU A 13 4.18 -1.02 1.46
CA LEU A 13 2.95 -0.49 2.05
C LEU A 13 1.70 -1.05 1.37
N LEU A 14 1.73 -1.20 0.04
CA LEU A 14 0.65 -1.81 -0.72
C LEU A 14 0.44 -3.28 -0.31
N LEU A 15 1.48 -4.11 -0.44
CA LEU A 15 1.37 -5.56 -0.22
C LEU A 15 1.18 -5.90 1.27
N GLY A 16 1.93 -5.24 2.15
CA GLY A 16 1.80 -5.37 3.59
C GLY A 16 0.46 -4.86 4.09
N GLY A 17 0.00 -3.70 3.58
CA GLY A 17 -1.33 -3.18 3.88
C GLY A 17 -2.43 -4.14 3.46
N LEU A 18 -2.30 -4.79 2.30
CA LEU A 18 -3.28 -5.75 1.81
C LEU A 18 -3.33 -7.00 2.68
N ALA A 19 -2.17 -7.51 3.12
CA ALA A 19 -2.08 -8.63 4.06
C ALA A 19 -2.71 -8.29 5.41
N VAL A 20 -2.42 -7.10 5.96
CA VAL A 20 -3.00 -6.63 7.22
C VAL A 20 -4.52 -6.42 7.10
N LEU A 21 -4.99 -5.87 5.97
CA LEU A 21 -6.41 -5.69 5.70
C LEU A 21 -7.13 -7.03 5.69
N VAL A 22 -6.61 -8.01 4.93
CA VAL A 22 -7.19 -9.36 4.86
C VAL A 22 -7.18 -10.02 6.24
N SER A 23 -6.08 -9.92 6.99
CA SER A 23 -5.99 -10.43 8.36
C SER A 23 -7.04 -9.81 9.28
N GLY A 24 -7.23 -8.49 9.23
CA GLY A 24 -8.23 -7.79 10.03
C GLY A 24 -9.66 -8.16 9.66
N LEU A 25 -9.94 -8.32 8.36
CA LEU A 25 -11.25 -8.77 7.88
C LEU A 25 -11.56 -10.22 8.29
N VAL A 26 -10.57 -11.11 8.23
CA VAL A 26 -10.71 -12.52 8.66
C VAL A 26 -10.86 -12.63 10.17
N GLY A 27 -10.17 -11.78 10.94
CA GLY A 27 -10.27 -11.74 12.40
C GLY A 27 -11.43 -10.90 12.95
N GLU A 28 -12.27 -10.31 12.08
CA GLU A 28 -13.34 -9.35 12.43
C GLU A 28 -12.85 -8.13 13.26
N GLU A 29 -11.55 -7.84 13.20
CA GLU A 29 -10.92 -6.75 13.93
C GLU A 29 -10.92 -5.47 13.09
N THR A 30 -11.90 -4.60 13.35
CA THR A 30 -12.15 -3.39 12.55
C THR A 30 -10.94 -2.44 12.53
N LEU A 31 -10.20 -2.33 13.64
CA LEU A 31 -9.01 -1.47 13.71
C LEU A 31 -7.90 -1.97 12.78
N THR A 32 -7.60 -3.27 12.82
CA THR A 32 -6.57 -3.91 11.98
C THR A 32 -6.95 -3.81 10.50
N ALA A 33 -8.23 -4.07 10.18
CA ALA A 33 -8.75 -3.86 8.82
C ALA A 33 -8.59 -2.39 8.38
N GLY A 34 -8.92 -1.43 9.25
CA GLY A 34 -8.77 0.00 8.98
C GLY A 34 -7.32 0.41 8.71
N ILE A 35 -6.36 -0.05 9.51
CA ILE A 35 -4.92 0.20 9.31
C ILE A 35 -4.45 -0.37 7.97
N GLY A 36 -4.85 -1.60 7.65
CA GLY A 36 -4.54 -2.23 6.37
C GLY A 36 -5.09 -1.44 5.19
N ALA A 37 -6.36 -1.00 5.27
CA ALA A 37 -6.99 -0.18 4.23
C ALA A 37 -6.22 1.13 3.98
N VAL A 38 -5.83 1.84 5.03
CA VAL A 38 -5.03 3.07 4.92
C VAL A 38 -3.68 2.80 4.26
N ALA A 39 -2.98 1.73 4.66
CA ALA A 39 -1.70 1.35 4.08
C ALA A 39 -1.83 1.02 2.58
N VAL A 40 -2.89 0.30 2.18
CA VAL A 40 -3.18 0.01 0.76
C VAL A 40 -3.38 1.31 -0.02
N VAL A 41 -4.22 2.23 0.48
CA VAL A 41 -4.48 3.51 -0.21
C VAL A 41 -3.19 4.31 -0.39
N LEU A 42 -2.37 4.43 0.66
CA LEU A 42 -1.10 5.14 0.58
C LEU A 42 -0.12 4.47 -0.41
N GLY A 43 -0.09 3.13 -0.44
CA GLY A 43 0.68 2.35 -1.40
C GLY A 43 0.25 2.59 -2.84
N VAL A 44 -1.06 2.48 -3.13
CA VAL A 44 -1.64 2.70 -4.47
C VAL A 44 -1.36 4.12 -4.95
N VAL A 45 -1.73 5.13 -4.14
CA VAL A 45 -1.56 6.54 -4.50
C VAL A 45 -0.08 6.87 -4.69
N GLY A 46 0.79 6.37 -3.82
CA GLY A 46 2.23 6.56 -3.92
C GLY A 46 2.82 5.96 -5.21
N LEU A 47 2.43 4.73 -5.58
CA LEU A 47 2.88 4.11 -6.83
C LEU A 47 2.31 4.82 -8.06
N ALA A 48 1.02 5.18 -8.03
CA ALA A 48 0.36 5.86 -9.14
C ALA A 48 0.99 7.23 -9.42
N ALA A 49 1.30 8.00 -8.37
CA ALA A 49 2.00 9.27 -8.49
C ALA A 49 3.40 9.10 -9.10
N GLU A 50 4.15 8.09 -8.65
CA GLU A 50 5.49 7.79 -9.17
C GLU A 50 5.46 7.34 -10.64
N TRP A 51 4.42 6.60 -11.03
CA TRP A 51 4.21 6.22 -12.42
C TRP A 51 3.94 7.47 -13.27
N ASN A 52 3.05 8.35 -12.81
CA ASN A 52 2.73 9.57 -13.54
C ASN A 52 3.96 10.48 -13.72
N GLU A 53 4.79 10.63 -12.68
CA GLU A 53 6.07 11.34 -12.77
C GLU A 53 7.06 10.68 -13.73
N SER A 54 7.07 9.33 -13.81
CA SER A 54 7.94 8.59 -14.73
C SER A 54 7.48 8.63 -16.20
N ALA A 55 6.23 9.02 -16.45
CA ALA A 55 5.63 9.06 -17.78
C ALA A 55 5.70 10.46 -18.43
N ALA A 56 6.03 11.49 -17.64
CA ALA A 56 6.27 12.87 -18.07
C ALA A 56 7.75 13.10 -18.41
#